data_AF-A0A345WKL4-F1
#
_entry.id   AF-A0A345WKL4-F1
#
_cell.length_a   1.000
_cell.length_b   1.000
_cell.length_c   1.000
_cell.angle_alpha   90.00
_cell.angle_beta   90.00
_cell.angle_gamma   90.00
#
_symmetry.space_group_name_H-M   'P 1'
#
loop_
_entity.id
_entity.type
_entity.pdbx_description
1 polymer ?
#
loop_
_entity_poly.entity_id
_entity_poly.type
_entity_poly.pdbx_seq_one_letter_code
_entity_poly.pdbx_strand_id
1 'polypeptide(L)'
;MGNEYRAKVFKSGNSVALRLPKGVGLSEGDDVTIVTHADGTCSFWRDSDAATILDSLYGAFSPGFMAGGRGDIDQDARDWDGASHGQAA
;
A
#
# COMPACT_ATOMS: atom_id res chain seq x y z
N MET A 1 -9.98 18.51 7.59
CA MET A 1 -11.43 18.64 7.33
C MET A 1 -11.70 17.86 6.06
N GLY A 2 -12.48 16.79 6.12
CA GLY A 2 -12.76 15.95 4.95
C GLY A 2 -13.69 16.66 3.96
N ASN A 3 -13.64 16.26 2.68
CA ASN A 3 -14.61 16.71 1.69
C ASN A 3 -15.92 15.93 1.87
N GLU A 4 -17.03 16.65 2.01
CA GLU A 4 -18.36 16.03 2.05
C GLU A 4 -18.98 16.05 0.65
N TYR A 5 -19.49 14.90 0.22
CA TYR A 5 -20.09 14.74 -1.10
C TYR A 5 -21.52 14.24 -0.99
N ARG A 6 -22.45 14.91 -1.68
CA ARG A 6 -23.81 14.41 -1.84
C ARG A 6 -23.89 13.48 -3.05
N ALA A 7 -24.14 12.20 -2.79
CA ALA A 7 -24.26 11.16 -3.82
C ALA A 7 -25.71 10.65 -3.93
N LYS A 8 -26.02 10.00 -5.06
CA LYS A 8 -27.32 9.36 -5.29
C LYS A 8 -27.17 7.84 -5.26
N VAL A 9 -28.08 7.17 -4.58
CA VAL A 9 -28.28 5.72 -4.64
C VAL A 9 -29.28 5.41 -5.75
N PHE A 10 -29.03 4.36 -6.51
CA PHE A 10 -29.89 3.92 -7.61
C PHE A 10 -29.90 2.39 -7.75
N LYS A 11 -30.90 1.86 -8.44
CA LYS A 11 -31.04 0.42 -8.71
C LYS A 11 -30.02 -0.02 -9.76
N SER A 12 -29.33 -1.14 -9.51
CA SER A 12 -28.40 -1.80 -10.44
C SER A 12 -28.72 -3.29 -10.48
N GLY A 13 -29.57 -3.70 -11.44
CA GLY A 13 -30.08 -5.07 -11.49
C GLY A 13 -30.88 -5.46 -10.24
N ASN A 14 -30.47 -6.53 -9.57
CA ASN A 14 -31.02 -6.97 -8.28
C ASN A 14 -30.32 -6.33 -7.06
N SER A 15 -29.40 -5.40 -7.30
CA SER A 15 -28.59 -4.72 -6.29
C SER A 15 -28.86 -3.21 -6.29
N VAL A 16 -28.18 -2.50 -5.38
CA VAL A 16 -28.13 -1.03 -5.33
C VAL A 16 -26.71 -0.56 -5.56
N ALA A 17 -26.58 0.63 -6.13
CA ALA A 17 -25.29 1.27 -6.36
C ALA A 17 -25.31 2.72 -5.85
N LEU A 18 -24.17 3.18 -5.34
CA LEU A 18 -23.93 4.58 -4.97
C LEU A 18 -23.10 5.24 -6.07
N ARG A 19 -23.58 6.34 -6.64
CA ARG A 19 -22.78 7.11 -7.61
C ARG A 19 -21.71 7.92 -6.87
N LEU A 20 -20.46 7.47 -6.96
CA LEU A 20 -19.31 8.17 -6.40
C LEU A 20 -18.89 9.35 -7.30
N PRO A 21 -18.67 10.55 -6.73
CA PRO A 21 -18.01 11.63 -7.46
C PRO A 21 -16.55 11.32 -7.78
N LYS A 22 -16.04 11.87 -8.89
CA LYS A 22 -14.64 11.67 -9.33
C LYS A 22 -13.59 12.02 -8.26
N GLY A 23 -13.90 12.96 -7.37
CA GLY A 23 -13.01 13.40 -6.29
C GLY A 23 -12.88 12.44 -5.11
N VAL A 24 -13.57 11.29 -5.12
CA VAL A 24 -13.49 10.27 -4.04
C VAL A 24 -12.24 9.39 -4.18
N GLY A 25 -11.65 9.28 -5.38
CA GLY A 25 -10.39 8.55 -5.59
C GLY A 25 -10.53 7.03 -5.77
N LEU A 26 -11.76 6.52 -5.93
CA LEU A 26 -12.03 5.15 -6.37
C LEU A 26 -12.27 5.12 -7.88
N SER A 27 -11.76 4.08 -8.53
CA SER A 27 -11.87 3.84 -9.97
C SER A 27 -12.83 2.69 -10.26
N GLU A 28 -13.32 2.64 -11.49
CA GLU A 28 -14.05 1.47 -11.97
C GLU A 28 -13.13 0.23 -11.94
N GLY A 29 -13.64 -0.88 -11.42
CA GLY A 29 -12.88 -2.13 -11.24
C GLY A 29 -12.12 -2.24 -9.92
N ASP A 30 -12.11 -1.21 -9.07
CA ASP A 30 -11.58 -1.32 -7.71
C ASP A 30 -12.45 -2.27 -6.87
N ASP A 31 -11.83 -3.26 -6.23
CA ASP A 31 -12.46 -4.03 -5.17
C ASP A 31 -12.52 -3.21 -3.88
N VAL A 32 -13.65 -3.29 -3.17
CA VAL A 32 -13.90 -2.53 -1.95
C VAL A 32 -14.48 -3.41 -0.85
N THR A 33 -14.01 -3.20 0.37
CA THR A 33 -14.64 -3.76 1.57
C THR A 33 -15.69 -2.77 2.08
N ILE A 34 -16.89 -3.26 2.41
CA ILE A 34 -17.96 -2.47 3.02
C ILE A 34 -18.27 -3.03 4.40
N VAL A 35 -18.23 -2.19 5.42
CA VAL A 35 -18.62 -2.53 6.80
C VAL A 35 -19.82 -1.70 7.20
N THR A 36 -20.86 -2.38 7.69
CA THR A 36 -22.05 -1.77 8.26
C THR A 36 -21.93 -1.67 9.77
N HIS A 37 -22.33 -0.54 10.32
CA HIS A 37 -22.27 -0.26 11.75
C HIS A 37 -23.66 -0.34 12.38
N ALA A 38 -23.70 -0.53 13.70
CA ALA A 38 -24.96 -0.67 14.43
C ALA A 38 -25.83 0.60 14.42
N ASP A 39 -25.23 1.77 14.21
CA ASP A 39 -25.92 3.06 14.09
C ASP A 39 -26.54 3.30 12.70
N GLY A 40 -26.44 2.31 11.80
CA GLY A 40 -26.95 2.37 10.44
C GLY A 40 -26.03 3.08 9.45
N THR A 41 -24.86 3.55 9.89
CA THR A 41 -23.83 4.07 8.98
C THR A 41 -23.06 2.92 8.32
N CYS A 42 -22.38 3.22 7.22
CA CYS A 42 -21.42 2.29 6.61
C CYS A 42 -20.11 2.99 6.30
N SER A 43 -19.03 2.23 6.35
CA SER A 43 -17.70 2.64 5.91
C SER A 43 -17.22 1.71 4.81
N PHE A 44 -16.46 2.25 3.86
CA PHE A 44 -15.85 1.46 2.81
C PHE A 44 -14.46 1.97 2.47
N TRP A 45 -13.59 1.06 2.05
CA TRP A 45 -12.22 1.35 1.62
C TRP A 45 -11.83 0.38 0.52
N ARG A 46 -10.80 0.74 -0.26
CA ARG A 46 -10.23 -0.15 -1.27
C ARG A 46 -9.71 -1.40 -0.57
N ASP A 47 -10.11 -2.56 -1.07
CA ASP A 47 -9.56 -3.81 -0.57
C ASP A 47 -8.08 -3.89 -0.95
N SER A 48 -7.25 -4.32 0.00
CA SER A 48 -5.82 -4.45 -0.22
C SER A 48 -5.28 -5.66 0.51
N ASP A 49 -4.59 -6.52 -0.23
CA ASP A 49 -3.85 -7.66 0.31
C ASP A 49 -2.47 -7.27 0.83
N ALA A 50 -2.10 -5.98 0.78
CA ALA A 50 -0.78 -5.48 1.15
C ALA A 50 -0.33 -5.94 2.55
N ALA A 51 -1.23 -5.93 3.53
CA ALA A 51 -0.93 -6.42 4.88
C ALA A 51 -0.66 -7.93 4.88
N THR A 52 -1.50 -8.72 4.19
CA THR A 52 -1.30 -10.17 4.03
C THR A 52 -0.01 -10.51 3.29
N ILE A 53 0.32 -9.77 2.23
CA ILE A 53 1.58 -9.91 1.50
C ILE A 53 2.77 -9.59 2.41
N LEU A 54 2.68 -8.49 3.15
CA LEU A 54 3.74 -8.07 4.08
C LEU A 54 3.96 -9.13 5.17
N ASP A 55 2.88 -9.59 5.79
CA ASP A 55 2.93 -10.65 6.81
C ASP A 55 3.46 -11.96 6.25
N SER A 56 3.10 -12.31 5.01
CA SER A 56 3.65 -13.48 4.33
C SER A 56 5.15 -13.34 4.07
N LEU A 57 5.62 -12.16 3.66
CA LEU A 57 7.03 -11.89 3.42
C LEU A 57 7.85 -11.99 4.71
N TYR A 58 7.36 -11.41 5.81
CA TYR A 58 8.03 -11.51 7.11
C TYR A 58 7.91 -12.90 7.73
N GLY A 59 6.77 -13.57 7.55
CA GLY A 59 6.53 -14.92 8.02
C GLY A 59 7.34 -15.99 7.28
N ALA A 60 7.88 -15.67 6.11
CA ALA A 60 8.79 -16.56 5.37
C ALA A 60 10.17 -16.71 6.05
N PHE A 61 10.53 -15.82 6.98
CA PHE A 61 11.76 -15.94 7.75
C PHE A 61 11.55 -16.88 8.94
N SER A 62 12.49 -17.80 9.16
CA SER A 62 12.44 -18.70 10.30
C SER A 62 12.61 -17.92 11.62
N PRO A 63 12.04 -18.42 12.73
CA PRO A 63 12.35 -17.90 14.06
C PRO A 63 13.87 -17.88 14.28
N GLY A 64 14.43 -16.71 14.58
CA GLY A 64 15.88 -16.52 14.75
C GLY A 64 16.64 -16.00 13.52
N PHE A 65 15.98 -15.86 12.37
CA PHE A 65 16.59 -15.25 11.18
C PHE A 65 17.09 -13.83 11.48
N MET A 66 18.40 -13.59 11.30
CA MET A 66 19.10 -12.34 11.65
C MET A 66 18.92 -11.86 13.11
N ALA A 67 18.61 -12.74 14.07
CA ALA A 67 18.45 -12.35 15.48
C ALA A 67 19.74 -11.73 16.09
N GLY A 68 20.91 -12.10 15.58
CA GLY A 68 22.20 -11.51 15.96
C GLY A 68 22.60 -10.26 15.17
N GLY A 69 21.73 -9.77 14.28
CA GLY A 69 22.02 -8.65 13.39
C GLY A 69 23.04 -8.98 12.28
N ARG A 70 23.39 -7.95 11.51
CA ARG A 70 24.59 -7.95 10.68
C ARG A 70 25.57 -7.08 11.45
N GLY A 71 26.61 -7.69 12.02
CA GLY A 71 27.61 -6.96 12.79
C GLY A 71 28.23 -5.83 11.97
N ASP A 72 28.94 -4.93 12.65
CA ASP A 72 29.61 -3.82 11.97
C ASP A 72 30.64 -4.36 10.97
N ILE A 73 30.60 -3.82 9.75
CA ILE A 73 31.57 -4.13 8.70
C ILE A 73 32.47 -2.92 8.57
N ASP A 74 33.74 -3.07 8.96
CA ASP A 74 34.74 -2.06 8.71
C ASP A 74 34.90 -1.87 7.19
N GLN A 75 34.77 -0.62 6.73
CA GLN A 75 35.01 -0.24 5.35
C GLN A 75 36.38 0.43 5.27
N ASP A 76 37.25 -0.10 4.41
CA ASP A 76 38.53 0.54 4.12
C ASP A 76 38.30 1.92 3.47
N ALA A 77 39.24 2.83 3.69
CA ALA A 77 39.25 4.11 3.01
C ALA A 77 39.31 3.88 1.49
N ARG A 78 38.27 4.31 0.78
CA ARG A 78 38.23 4.24 -0.68
C ARG A 78 39.36 5.09 -1.26
N ASP A 79 40.22 4.48 -2.06
CA ASP A 79 41.20 5.20 -2.87
C ASP A 79 40.47 5.98 -3.97
N TRP A 80 40.49 7.31 -3.85
CA TRP A 80 39.90 8.23 -4.82
C TRP A 80 40.90 8.69 -5.88
N ASP A 81 42.19 8.45 -5.68
CA ASP A 81 43.28 8.97 -6.52
C ASP A 81 43.53 8.08 -7.77
N GLY A 82 43.10 6.82 -7.73
CA GLY A 82 43.14 5.89 -8.87
C GLY A 82 42.03 6.09 -9.91
N ALA A 83 41.01 6.92 -9.64
CA ALA A 83 39.98 7.26 -10.61
C ALA A 83 40.47 8.36 -11.56
N SER A 84 41.57 8.10 -12.28
CA SER A 84 41.85 8.85 -13.50
C SER A 84 40.62 8.71 -14.38
N HIS A 85 39.91 9.82 -14.60
CA HIS A 85 38.91 9.93 -15.65
C HIS A 85 39.55 9.35 -16.91
N GLY A 86 39.12 8.14 -17.30
CA GLY A 86 39.37 7.62 -18.62
C GLY A 86 38.81 8.66 -19.57
N GLN A 87 39.72 9.44 -20.14
CA GLN A 87 39.43 10.38 -21.20
C GLN A 87 38.76 9.54 -22.29
N ALA A 88 37.47 9.75 -22.48
CA ALA A 88 36.75 9.17 -23.61
C ALA A 88 37.52 9.57 -24.87
N ALA A 89 38.05 8.58 -25.57
CA ALA A 89 38.57 8.69 -26.92
C ALA A 89 37.53 8.14 -27.89
#